data_AF-A0A556TNG4-F1
#
_entry.id   AF-A0A556TNG4-F1
#
_cell.length_a   1.000
_cell.length_b   1.000
_cell.length_c   1.000
_cell.angle_alpha   90.00
_cell.angle_beta   90.00
_cell.angle_gamma   90.00
#
_symmetry.space_group_name_H-M   'P 1'
#
loop_
_entity.id
_entity.type
_entity.pdbx_description
1 polymer ?
#
loop_
_entity_poly.entity_id
_entity_poly.type
_entity_poly.pdbx_seq_one_letter_code
_entity_poly.pdbx_strand_id
1 'polypeptide(L)'
;MASSEFTYKLTDDDIKNLIRLRTTNALLFTRKRNAAKAAWSAIIRELGLDDKVTVEQIAKKWENLKLKYKEIKYPPPGMEVVSRSSQWRWFKLLDEALKDECSPEDSFHSMTSSAGDDDCGPQSSKRICQVKVGSDVLELLVDDDSITRVGDSGPTVLSQERLLGEENPTMLSGLDSERTRLAQERQLLEKELEELDRERLVLEREKDLADREKLALQRDRAQLEKDRAAVDRDRSSLEQDRARLEKDRAALERDKAALVRDRETLKAENQGKNATDCSLDTPHEKNREKLVFLFERLIEKF
;
A
#
# COMPACT_ATOMS: atom_id res chain seq x y z
N MET A 1 -17.15 -4.35 -28.41
CA MET A 1 -18.08 -3.20 -28.25
C MET A 1 -17.30 -2.07 -27.62
N ALA A 2 -17.50 -0.82 -28.04
CA ALA A 2 -16.73 0.31 -27.51
C ALA A 2 -17.22 0.63 -26.09
N SER A 3 -16.34 0.50 -25.11
CA SER A 3 -16.59 0.96 -23.74
C SER A 3 -16.51 2.49 -23.72
N SER A 4 -17.61 3.16 -24.02
CA SER A 4 -17.71 4.62 -23.93
C SER A 4 -17.25 5.10 -22.54
N GLU A 5 -16.21 5.93 -22.50
CA GLU A 5 -15.69 6.49 -21.25
C GLU A 5 -16.70 7.45 -20.63
N PHE A 6 -17.64 6.93 -19.85
CA PHE A 6 -18.55 7.70 -19.02
C PHE A 6 -17.78 8.33 -17.85
N THR A 7 -17.08 9.43 -18.13
CA THR A 7 -16.40 10.25 -17.11
C THR A 7 -17.38 11.19 -16.41
N TYR A 8 -18.42 10.62 -15.79
CA TYR A 8 -19.34 11.40 -14.97
C TYR A 8 -18.62 11.93 -13.72
N LYS A 9 -18.71 13.25 -13.51
CA LYS A 9 -18.17 13.91 -12.32
C LYS A 9 -19.28 13.98 -11.27
N LEU A 10 -19.19 13.14 -10.24
CA LEU A 10 -20.09 13.22 -9.08
C LEU A 10 -20.08 14.63 -8.50
N THR A 11 -21.27 15.19 -8.33
CA THR A 11 -21.51 16.48 -7.69
C THR A 11 -21.23 16.41 -6.19
N ASP A 12 -21.11 17.57 -5.53
CA ASP A 12 -20.94 17.64 -4.08
C ASP A 12 -22.10 16.98 -3.32
N ASP A 13 -23.33 17.03 -3.87
CA ASP A 13 -24.51 16.41 -3.28
C ASP A 13 -24.55 14.89 -3.53
N ASP A 14 -24.13 14.41 -4.71
CA ASP A 14 -23.94 12.98 -4.96
C ASP A 14 -22.95 12.38 -3.96
N ILE A 15 -21.87 13.09 -3.62
CA ILE A 15 -20.87 12.63 -2.66
C ILE A 15 -21.43 12.64 -1.23
N LYS A 16 -22.20 13.66 -0.83
CA LYS A 16 -22.86 13.69 0.50
C LYS A 16 -23.84 12.52 0.64
N ASN A 17 -24.65 12.27 -0.38
CA ASN A 17 -25.63 11.20 -0.39
C ASN A 17 -24.95 9.83 -0.49
N LEU A 18 -23.89 9.67 -1.28
CA LEU A 18 -23.05 8.46 -1.30
C LEU A 18 -22.51 8.10 0.10
N ILE A 19 -21.99 9.08 0.84
CA ILE A 19 -21.49 8.83 2.21
C ILE A 19 -22.63 8.34 3.11
N ARG A 20 -23.78 9.04 3.12
CA ARG A 20 -24.96 8.68 3.91
C ARG A 20 -25.52 7.30 3.55
N LEU A 21 -25.70 7.02 2.26
CA LEU A 21 -26.28 5.77 1.79
C LEU A 21 -25.33 4.59 2.00
N ARG A 22 -24.01 4.81 1.95
CA ARG A 22 -23.05 3.77 2.35
C ARG A 22 -23.18 3.45 3.84
N THR A 23 -23.30 4.45 4.72
CA THR A 23 -23.33 4.22 6.17
C THR A 23 -24.63 3.58 6.63
N THR A 24 -25.79 4.06 6.15
CA THR A 24 -27.08 3.42 6.47
C THR A 24 -27.13 1.97 5.97
N ASN A 25 -26.49 1.70 4.83
CA ASN A 25 -26.41 0.36 4.25
C ASN A 25 -25.11 -0.40 4.59
N ALA A 26 -24.38 -0.03 5.65
CA ALA A 26 -23.12 -0.68 6.03
C ALA A 26 -23.28 -2.20 6.20
N LEU A 27 -24.42 -2.64 6.75
CA LEU A 27 -24.79 -4.05 6.94
C LEU A 27 -24.93 -4.85 5.62
N LEU A 28 -25.17 -4.19 4.47
CA LEU A 28 -25.23 -4.87 3.17
C LEU A 28 -23.84 -5.24 2.64
N PHE A 29 -22.77 -4.58 3.11
CA PHE A 29 -21.38 -4.85 2.74
C PHE A 29 -20.77 -6.04 3.51
N THR A 30 -21.51 -7.15 3.55
CA THR A 30 -21.04 -8.41 4.15
C THR A 30 -19.92 -9.06 3.33
N ARG A 31 -19.10 -9.92 3.96
CA ARG A 31 -18.07 -10.74 3.28
C ARG A 31 -18.63 -11.87 2.39
N LYS A 32 -19.93 -11.89 2.10
CA LYS A 32 -20.53 -12.89 1.18
C LYS A 32 -20.21 -12.52 -0.28
N ARG A 33 -20.02 -13.53 -1.14
CA ARG A 33 -19.81 -13.33 -2.59
C ARG A 33 -20.94 -12.47 -3.17
N ASN A 34 -20.60 -11.57 -4.10
CA ASN A 34 -21.50 -10.63 -4.78
C ASN A 34 -22.30 -9.63 -3.92
N ALA A 35 -22.34 -9.76 -2.59
CA ALA A 35 -23.09 -8.85 -1.71
C ALA A 35 -22.67 -7.38 -1.85
N ALA A 36 -21.36 -7.11 -1.87
CA ALA A 36 -20.83 -5.76 -2.10
C ALA A 36 -21.23 -5.18 -3.47
N LYS A 37 -21.28 -6.00 -4.53
CA LYS A 37 -21.71 -5.56 -5.87
C LYS A 37 -23.19 -5.18 -5.87
N ALA A 38 -24.03 -5.99 -5.23
CA ALA A 38 -25.46 -5.70 -5.06
C ALA A 38 -25.72 -4.45 -4.20
N ALA A 39 -24.96 -4.26 -3.11
CA ALA A 39 -25.04 -3.08 -2.25
C ALA A 39 -24.65 -1.78 -3.01
N TRP A 40 -23.56 -1.80 -3.77
CA TRP A 40 -23.20 -0.67 -4.63
C TRP A 40 -24.24 -0.40 -5.73
N SER A 41 -24.81 -1.44 -6.35
CA SER A 41 -25.93 -1.27 -7.31
C SER A 41 -27.20 -0.72 -6.66
N ALA A 42 -27.44 -0.93 -5.36
CA ALA A 42 -28.54 -0.28 -4.65
C ALA A 42 -28.29 1.22 -4.46
N ILE A 43 -27.09 1.58 -3.97
CA ILE A 43 -26.69 2.98 -3.78
C ILE A 43 -26.72 3.77 -5.11
N ILE A 44 -26.30 3.16 -6.23
CA ILE A 44 -26.34 3.81 -7.56
C ILE A 44 -27.77 4.12 -8.01
N ARG A 45 -28.72 3.20 -7.80
CA ARG A 45 -30.14 3.43 -8.14
C ARG A 45 -30.76 4.51 -7.27
N GLU A 46 -30.44 4.54 -5.97
CA GLU A 46 -30.91 5.58 -5.04
C GLU A 46 -30.33 6.96 -5.35
N LEU A 47 -29.14 7.03 -5.95
CA LEU A 47 -28.54 8.28 -6.47
C LEU A 47 -29.09 8.70 -7.85
N GLY A 48 -29.81 7.84 -8.58
CA GLY A 48 -30.26 8.11 -9.95
C GLY A 48 -29.11 8.25 -10.96
N LEU A 49 -28.05 7.45 -10.77
CA LEU A 49 -26.80 7.47 -11.55
C LEU A 49 -26.50 6.15 -12.28
N ASP A 50 -27.48 5.27 -12.39
CA ASP A 50 -27.41 3.94 -13.03
C ASP A 50 -26.92 3.96 -14.48
N ASP A 51 -27.39 4.90 -15.29
CA ASP A 51 -26.92 5.07 -16.68
C ASP A 51 -25.57 5.83 -16.80
N LYS A 52 -25.04 6.38 -15.69
CA LYS A 52 -23.95 7.36 -15.71
C LYS A 52 -22.68 6.92 -15.00
N VAL A 53 -22.79 6.02 -14.01
CA VAL A 53 -21.68 5.59 -13.17
C VAL A 53 -21.76 4.11 -12.87
N THR A 54 -20.68 3.38 -13.13
CA THR A 54 -20.60 1.95 -12.82
C THR A 54 -20.40 1.71 -11.31
N VAL A 55 -20.77 0.50 -10.87
CA VAL A 55 -20.50 -0.02 -9.52
C VAL A 55 -19.03 0.17 -9.11
N GLU A 56 -18.11 -0.11 -10.03
CA GLU A 56 -16.67 -0.01 -9.80
C GLU A 56 -16.21 1.45 -9.63
N GLN A 57 -16.78 2.39 -10.39
CA GLN A 57 -16.47 3.82 -10.26
C GLN A 57 -16.94 4.38 -8.91
N ILE A 58 -18.15 4.01 -8.43
CA ILE A 58 -18.63 4.41 -7.10
C ILE A 58 -17.81 3.77 -5.99
N ALA A 59 -17.53 2.46 -6.07
CA ALA A 59 -16.69 1.78 -5.10
C ALA A 59 -15.29 2.43 -5.00
N LYS A 60 -14.65 2.70 -6.15
CA LYS A 60 -13.36 3.39 -6.22
C LYS A 60 -13.43 4.83 -5.70
N LYS A 61 -14.54 5.54 -5.91
CA LYS A 61 -14.78 6.87 -5.31
C LYS A 61 -14.85 6.78 -3.78
N TRP A 62 -15.54 5.79 -3.24
CA TRP A 62 -15.60 5.53 -1.79
C TRP A 62 -14.23 5.18 -1.19
N GLU A 63 -13.43 4.32 -1.84
CA GLU A 63 -12.07 4.02 -1.38
C GLU A 63 -11.16 5.26 -1.40
N ASN A 64 -11.24 6.09 -2.45
CA ASN A 64 -10.50 7.36 -2.53
C ASN A 64 -10.91 8.34 -1.42
N LEU A 65 -12.20 8.40 -1.05
CA LEU A 65 -12.69 9.19 0.08
C LEU A 65 -12.11 8.67 1.41
N LYS A 66 -12.15 7.35 1.66
CA LYS A 66 -11.53 6.75 2.86
C LYS A 66 -10.03 6.98 2.92
N LEU A 67 -9.31 6.93 1.79
CA LEU A 67 -7.87 7.19 1.75
C LEU A 67 -7.56 8.64 2.15
N LYS A 68 -8.27 9.62 1.56
CA LYS A 68 -8.10 11.05 1.90
C LYS A 68 -8.51 11.35 3.34
N TYR A 69 -9.54 10.68 3.86
CA TYR A 69 -9.88 10.73 5.28
C TYR A 69 -8.72 10.26 6.18
N LYS A 70 -8.10 9.10 5.86
CA LYS A 70 -6.95 8.58 6.62
C LYS A 70 -5.72 9.50 6.56
N GLU A 71 -5.40 10.05 5.39
CA GLU A 71 -4.30 11.04 5.23
C GLU A 71 -4.48 12.29 6.10
N ILE A 72 -5.73 12.72 6.30
CA ILE A 72 -6.05 13.91 7.11
C ILE A 72 -6.14 13.57 8.60
N LYS A 73 -6.64 12.38 8.96
CA LYS A 73 -6.80 11.93 10.35
C LYS A 73 -5.49 11.46 11.00
N TYR A 74 -4.57 10.91 10.21
CA TYR A 74 -3.28 10.38 10.69
C TYR A 74 -2.10 10.95 9.89
N PRO A 75 -1.82 12.27 9.97
CA PRO A 75 -0.68 12.84 9.30
C PRO A 75 0.65 12.36 9.92
N PRO A 76 1.76 12.35 9.16
CA PRO A 76 3.08 12.07 9.70
C PRO A 76 3.47 13.02 10.85
N PRO A 77 4.32 12.57 11.79
CA PRO A 77 4.73 13.40 12.94
C PRO A 77 5.26 14.77 12.53
N GLY A 78 4.72 15.83 13.15
CA GLY A 78 5.13 17.22 12.89
C GLY A 78 4.20 18.05 11.98
N MET A 79 2.96 17.62 11.73
CA MET A 79 2.04 18.29 10.79
C MET A 79 0.64 18.49 11.40
N GLU A 80 0.10 19.71 11.33
CA GLU A 80 -1.15 20.08 12.00
C GLU A 80 -2.41 19.37 11.44
N VAL A 81 -3.11 18.64 12.32
CA VAL A 81 -4.33 17.88 12.02
C VAL A 81 -5.54 18.81 11.83
N VAL A 82 -5.77 19.71 12.79
CA VAL A 82 -7.04 20.46 12.98
C VAL A 82 -7.40 21.35 11.78
N SER A 83 -6.40 22.02 11.22
CA SER A 83 -6.52 22.89 10.04
C SER A 83 -6.94 22.09 8.79
N ARG A 84 -6.48 20.84 8.64
CA ARG A 84 -6.81 19.98 7.49
C ARG A 84 -8.17 19.30 7.62
N SER A 85 -8.55 18.87 8.82
CA SER A 85 -9.90 18.35 9.09
C SER A 85 -11.01 19.38 8.86
N SER A 86 -10.70 20.68 8.98
CA SER A 86 -11.67 21.76 8.77
C SER A 86 -11.81 22.17 7.30
N GLN A 87 -10.73 22.04 6.53
CA GLN A 87 -10.69 22.44 5.11
C GLN A 87 -11.41 21.43 4.18
N TRP A 88 -11.40 20.13 4.54
CA TRP A 88 -12.00 19.10 3.70
C TRP A 88 -13.48 18.91 4.07
N ARG A 89 -14.38 19.39 3.21
CA ARG A 89 -15.83 19.52 3.49
C ARG A 89 -16.54 18.20 3.85
N TRP A 90 -16.01 17.09 3.34
CA TRP A 90 -16.51 15.73 3.63
C TRP A 90 -15.88 15.11 4.87
N PHE A 91 -14.84 15.71 5.48
CA PHE A 91 -14.14 15.15 6.65
C PHE A 91 -15.11 14.85 7.78
N LYS A 92 -15.95 15.82 8.19
CA LYS A 92 -16.90 15.62 9.29
C LYS A 92 -17.95 14.55 8.99
N LEU A 93 -18.41 14.46 7.75
CA LEU A 93 -19.37 13.45 7.32
C LEU A 93 -18.74 12.05 7.32
N LEU A 94 -17.49 11.92 6.88
CA LEU A 94 -16.73 10.67 6.88
C LEU A 94 -16.21 10.29 8.28
N ASP A 95 -15.91 11.27 9.14
CA ASP A 95 -15.48 11.03 10.50
C ASP A 95 -16.61 10.48 11.36
N GLU A 96 -17.82 11.02 11.21
CA GLU A 96 -19.02 10.45 11.85
C GLU A 96 -19.31 9.04 11.28
N ALA A 97 -19.39 8.93 9.95
CA ALA A 97 -19.61 7.69 9.21
C ALA A 97 -18.68 6.52 9.56
N LEU A 98 -17.44 6.82 9.98
CA LEU A 98 -16.39 5.83 10.25
C LEU A 98 -16.09 5.68 11.75
N LYS A 99 -16.58 6.58 12.61
CA LYS A 99 -16.57 6.37 14.07
C LYS A 99 -17.49 5.21 14.45
N ASP A 100 -18.66 5.12 13.83
CA ASP A 100 -19.61 4.03 14.06
C ASP A 100 -19.05 2.64 13.63
N GLU A 101 -18.04 2.63 12.75
CA GLU A 101 -17.31 1.41 12.35
C GLU A 101 -15.97 1.21 13.11
N CYS A 102 -15.62 2.11 14.05
CA CYS A 102 -14.37 2.07 14.82
C CYS A 102 -14.61 2.41 16.30
N SER A 103 -15.31 1.53 17.01
CA SER A 103 -15.09 1.37 18.46
C SER A 103 -13.70 0.76 18.67
N PRO A 104 -12.76 1.43 19.36
CA PRO A 104 -11.36 1.02 19.40
C PRO A 104 -10.99 0.24 20.68
N GLU A 105 -11.88 -0.62 21.19
CA GLU A 105 -11.54 -1.56 22.28
C GLU A 105 -11.95 -2.99 21.96
N ASP A 106 -11.08 -3.66 21.20
CA ASP A 106 -10.88 -5.09 21.33
C ASP A 106 -9.35 -5.39 21.27
N SER A 107 -8.77 -5.50 22.45
CA SER A 107 -7.48 -6.16 22.76
C SER A 107 -6.21 -5.75 21.99
N PHE A 108 -5.61 -4.62 22.40
CA PHE A 108 -4.15 -4.52 22.54
C PHE A 108 -3.75 -4.64 24.02
N HIS A 109 -3.75 -5.86 24.56
CA HIS A 109 -3.06 -6.16 25.82
C HIS A 109 -1.92 -7.16 25.58
N SER A 110 -0.77 -6.62 25.22
CA SER A 110 0.50 -7.33 25.40
C SER A 110 1.00 -7.08 26.81
N MET A 111 0.58 -7.91 27.77
CA MET A 111 1.21 -7.99 29.09
C MET A 111 1.62 -9.43 29.40
N THR A 112 2.93 -9.58 29.56
CA THR A 112 3.66 -10.60 30.33
C THR A 112 2.81 -11.55 31.18
N SER A 113 2.77 -12.84 30.81
CA SER A 113 2.27 -13.90 31.71
C SER A 113 3.38 -14.33 32.68
N SER A 114 3.23 -13.92 33.96
CA SER A 114 3.93 -14.57 35.08
C SER A 114 3.28 -15.93 35.38
N ALA A 115 4.04 -16.82 36.02
CA ALA A 115 3.56 -18.14 36.45
C ALA A 115 2.42 -18.06 37.48
N GLY A 116 1.58 -19.10 37.49
CA GLY A 116 0.50 -19.33 38.45
C GLY A 116 -0.39 -20.49 37.98
N ASP A 117 -0.32 -21.63 38.65
CA ASP A 117 -1.13 -22.82 38.39
C ASP A 117 -2.59 -22.64 38.89
N ASP A 118 -3.60 -23.14 38.15
CA ASP A 118 -4.70 -23.94 38.72
C ASP A 118 -5.62 -24.60 37.66
N ASP A 119 -6.36 -25.64 38.07
CA ASP A 119 -7.22 -26.54 37.25
C ASP A 119 -8.63 -25.93 36.97
N CYS A 120 -9.52 -26.39 36.06
CA CYS A 120 -9.69 -27.66 35.35
C CYS A 120 -10.34 -27.50 33.94
N GLY A 121 -10.56 -28.62 33.23
CA GLY A 121 -11.04 -28.69 31.84
C GLY A 121 -12.58 -28.84 31.64
N PRO A 122 -13.09 -29.52 30.59
CA PRO A 122 -12.39 -30.42 29.64
C PRO A 122 -12.50 -30.06 28.14
N GLN A 123 -11.46 -30.37 27.36
CA GLN A 123 -11.53 -30.48 25.89
C GLN A 123 -11.35 -31.93 25.41
N SER A 124 -11.95 -32.23 24.25
CA SER A 124 -12.05 -33.58 23.68
C SER A 124 -10.70 -34.14 23.22
N SER A 125 -10.25 -35.21 23.88
CA SER A 125 -9.00 -35.91 23.53
C SER A 125 -9.21 -36.95 22.42
N LYS A 126 -8.60 -36.75 21.25
CA LYS A 126 -8.32 -37.84 20.29
C LYS A 126 -6.92 -38.38 20.56
N ARG A 127 -6.82 -39.52 21.25
CA ARG A 127 -5.53 -40.18 21.54
C ARG A 127 -5.09 -41.02 20.34
N ILE A 128 -3.87 -40.77 19.86
CA ILE A 128 -3.15 -41.66 18.94
C ILE A 128 -2.61 -42.84 19.75
N CYS A 129 -3.05 -44.06 19.43
CA CYS A 129 -2.47 -45.28 19.98
C CYS A 129 -1.44 -45.84 19.00
N GLN A 130 -0.15 -45.61 19.26
CA GLN A 130 0.92 -46.30 18.53
C GLN A 130 1.04 -47.74 19.02
N VAL A 131 0.71 -48.70 18.16
CA VAL A 131 1.17 -50.10 18.30
C VAL A 131 2.24 -50.34 17.25
N LYS A 132 3.44 -50.68 17.71
CA LYS A 132 4.62 -50.88 16.85
C LYS A 132 4.89 -52.38 16.72
N VAL A 133 4.46 -52.97 15.61
CA VAL A 133 4.95 -54.26 15.12
C VAL A 133 5.88 -53.98 13.94
N GLY A 134 6.98 -54.71 13.82
CA GLY A 134 8.09 -54.37 12.91
C GLY A 134 7.81 -54.66 11.42
N SER A 135 8.64 -54.02 10.59
CA SER A 135 8.69 -54.03 9.12
C SER A 135 7.54 -53.31 8.38
N ASP A 136 7.95 -52.30 7.61
CA ASP A 136 7.27 -51.66 6.47
C ASP A 136 5.78 -51.28 6.63
N VAL A 137 5.54 -50.00 6.91
CA VAL A 137 4.22 -49.37 6.76
C VAL A 137 4.09 -48.82 5.34
N LEU A 138 3.38 -49.55 4.49
CA LEU A 138 2.79 -49.01 3.27
C LEU A 138 1.43 -48.39 3.63
N GLU A 139 1.32 -47.07 3.53
CA GLU A 139 0.06 -46.35 3.78
C GLU A 139 -0.76 -46.26 2.49
N LEU A 140 -1.63 -47.26 2.29
CA LEU A 140 -2.68 -47.24 1.26
C LEU A 140 -3.92 -46.56 1.82
N LEU A 141 -4.12 -45.28 1.48
CA LEU A 141 -5.42 -44.62 1.60
C LEU A 141 -6.31 -45.10 0.46
N VAL A 142 -7.26 -45.98 0.79
CA VAL A 142 -8.41 -46.29 -0.05
C VAL A 142 -9.63 -45.72 0.67
N ASP A 143 -10.11 -44.59 0.18
CA ASP A 143 -11.46 -44.14 0.47
C ASP A 143 -12.42 -44.96 -0.38
N ASP A 144 -13.34 -45.69 0.24
CA ASP A 144 -14.56 -46.14 -0.44
C ASP A 144 -15.75 -45.95 0.51
N ASP A 145 -16.87 -45.53 -0.06
CA ASP A 145 -18.07 -45.11 0.64
C ASP A 145 -19.12 -46.23 0.62
N SER A 146 -20.11 -46.10 1.48
CA SER A 146 -21.41 -46.77 1.40
C SER A 146 -21.57 -48.23 1.91
N ILE A 147 -22.72 -48.41 2.58
CA ILE A 147 -23.58 -49.63 2.62
C ILE A 147 -23.28 -50.73 3.67
N THR A 148 -23.99 -50.55 4.79
CA THR A 148 -24.77 -51.54 5.58
C THR A 148 -24.36 -53.02 5.64
N ARG A 149 -24.32 -53.56 6.87
CA ARG A 149 -24.58 -54.98 7.15
C ARG A 149 -25.71 -55.17 8.15
N VAL A 150 -26.87 -55.60 7.64
CA VAL A 150 -27.95 -56.21 8.44
C VAL A 150 -27.63 -57.70 8.63
N GLY A 151 -28.09 -58.27 9.75
CA GLY A 151 -27.77 -59.62 10.17
C GLY A 151 -28.37 -60.74 9.30
N ASP A 152 -27.53 -61.77 9.17
CA ASP A 152 -27.81 -63.18 8.89
C ASP A 152 -29.20 -63.71 9.31
N SER A 153 -29.87 -64.38 8.37
CA SER A 153 -30.80 -65.50 8.60
C SER A 153 -31.03 -66.26 7.29
N GLY A 154 -30.98 -67.59 7.36
CA GLY A 154 -30.80 -68.48 6.20
C GLY A 154 -32.02 -68.74 5.29
N PRO A 155 -31.83 -69.54 4.23
CA PRO A 155 -32.82 -69.72 3.16
C PRO A 155 -33.91 -70.75 3.53
N THR A 156 -35.17 -70.43 3.27
CA THR A 156 -36.28 -71.39 3.25
C THR A 156 -37.01 -71.30 1.90
N VAL A 157 -37.27 -72.46 1.30
CA VAL A 157 -37.85 -72.62 -0.05
C VAL A 157 -39.38 -72.72 0.06
N LEU A 158 -40.09 -72.45 -1.06
CA LEU A 158 -41.56 -72.48 -1.25
C LEU A 158 -42.26 -71.24 -0.64
N SER A 159 -42.96 -70.40 -1.41
CA SER A 159 -44.11 -70.78 -2.25
C SER A 159 -44.32 -69.87 -3.46
N GLN A 160 -44.77 -70.45 -4.57
CA GLN A 160 -45.25 -69.73 -5.75
C GLN A 160 -46.71 -69.31 -5.53
N GLU A 161 -46.96 -68.27 -4.74
CA GLU A 161 -48.30 -67.66 -4.68
C GLU A 161 -48.42 -66.54 -5.71
N ARG A 162 -49.13 -66.87 -6.78
CA ARG A 162 -49.72 -65.93 -7.73
C ARG A 162 -50.82 -65.13 -7.01
N LEU A 163 -50.46 -64.08 -6.31
CA LEU A 163 -51.41 -63.05 -5.89
C LEU A 163 -51.42 -61.93 -6.95
N LEU A 164 -52.54 -61.88 -7.68
CA LEU A 164 -52.91 -60.75 -8.50
C LEU A 164 -53.22 -59.58 -7.56
N GLY A 165 -52.21 -58.75 -7.30
CA GLY A 165 -52.45 -57.42 -6.76
C GLY A 165 -53.20 -56.61 -7.81
N GLU A 166 -54.43 -56.18 -7.50
CA GLU A 166 -55.03 -55.03 -8.17
C GLU A 166 -54.25 -53.77 -7.76
N GLU A 167 -53.05 -53.62 -8.33
CA GLU A 167 -52.26 -52.40 -8.18
C GLU A 167 -53.00 -51.28 -8.90
N ASN A 168 -53.70 -50.46 -8.10
CA ASN A 168 -54.46 -49.30 -8.57
C ASN A 168 -53.65 -48.52 -9.61
N PRO A 169 -54.11 -48.38 -10.88
CA PRO A 169 -53.30 -47.79 -11.95
C PRO A 169 -52.88 -46.34 -11.66
N THR A 170 -53.61 -45.67 -10.76
CA THR A 170 -53.29 -44.34 -10.21
C THR A 170 -51.98 -44.31 -9.40
N MET A 171 -51.65 -45.37 -8.66
CA MET A 171 -50.45 -45.42 -7.79
C MET A 171 -49.17 -45.62 -8.60
N LEU A 172 -49.19 -46.51 -9.60
CA LEU A 172 -48.04 -46.73 -10.50
C LEU A 172 -47.67 -45.44 -11.24
N SER A 173 -48.68 -44.76 -11.81
CA SER A 173 -48.53 -43.48 -12.52
C SER A 173 -47.87 -42.39 -11.66
N GLY A 174 -48.18 -42.34 -10.36
CA GLY A 174 -47.52 -41.43 -9.42
C GLY A 174 -46.03 -41.73 -9.24
N LEU A 175 -45.65 -43.01 -9.14
CA LEU A 175 -44.26 -43.42 -9.01
C LEU A 175 -43.45 -43.21 -10.29
N ASP A 176 -44.04 -43.41 -11.47
CA ASP A 176 -43.38 -43.07 -12.75
C ASP A 176 -43.21 -41.55 -12.92
N SER A 177 -44.16 -40.76 -12.42
CA SER A 177 -44.06 -39.29 -12.37
C SER A 177 -42.92 -38.84 -11.44
N GLU A 178 -42.79 -39.42 -10.25
CA GLU A 178 -41.66 -39.14 -9.35
C GLU A 178 -40.32 -39.64 -9.92
N ARG A 179 -40.29 -40.81 -10.57
CA ARG A 179 -39.09 -41.35 -11.21
C ARG A 179 -38.59 -40.46 -12.34
N THR A 180 -39.49 -39.88 -13.15
CA THR A 180 -39.12 -38.92 -14.19
C THR A 180 -38.70 -37.57 -13.62
N ARG A 181 -39.31 -37.10 -12.53
CA ARG A 181 -38.89 -35.92 -11.77
C ARG A 181 -37.47 -36.06 -11.23
N LEU A 182 -37.17 -37.17 -10.55
CA LEU A 182 -35.84 -37.48 -10.04
C LEU A 182 -34.80 -37.66 -11.15
N ALA A 183 -35.19 -38.22 -12.31
CA ALA A 183 -34.28 -38.31 -13.46
C ALA A 183 -33.90 -36.92 -14.02
N GLN A 184 -34.85 -35.98 -14.07
CA GLN A 184 -34.59 -34.59 -14.45
C GLN A 184 -33.70 -33.88 -13.42
N GLU A 185 -33.96 -34.07 -12.12
CA GLU A 185 -33.16 -33.52 -11.02
C GLU A 185 -31.71 -34.02 -11.08
N ARG A 186 -31.49 -35.32 -11.29
CA ARG A 186 -30.14 -35.87 -11.50
C ARG A 186 -29.45 -35.26 -12.71
N GLN A 187 -30.16 -35.01 -13.81
CA GLN A 187 -29.58 -34.39 -15.01
C GLN A 187 -29.23 -32.90 -14.79
N LEU A 188 -29.94 -32.20 -13.90
CA LEU A 188 -29.58 -30.84 -13.51
C LEU A 188 -28.33 -30.83 -12.63
N LEU A 189 -28.28 -31.69 -11.61
CA LEU A 189 -27.11 -31.84 -10.73
C LEU A 189 -25.85 -32.27 -11.49
N GLU A 190 -25.98 -33.12 -12.51
CA GLU A 190 -24.87 -33.51 -13.39
C GLU A 190 -24.32 -32.30 -14.19
N LYS A 191 -25.20 -31.44 -14.72
CA LYS A 191 -24.79 -30.19 -15.40
C LYS A 191 -24.15 -29.19 -14.44
N GLU A 192 -24.69 -29.05 -13.24
CA GLU A 192 -24.11 -28.19 -12.19
C GLU A 192 -22.72 -28.68 -11.77
N LEU A 193 -22.52 -29.99 -11.65
CA LEU A 193 -21.20 -30.57 -11.39
C LEU A 193 -20.19 -30.27 -12.51
N GLU A 194 -20.59 -30.43 -13.78
CA GLU A 194 -19.74 -30.06 -14.91
C GLU A 194 -19.43 -28.55 -14.95
N GLU A 195 -20.36 -27.68 -14.52
CA GLU A 195 -20.13 -26.24 -14.42
C GLU A 195 -19.14 -25.90 -13.30
N LEU A 196 -19.29 -26.51 -12.11
CA LEU A 196 -18.32 -26.39 -11.01
C LEU A 196 -16.94 -26.94 -11.38
N ASP A 197 -16.86 -28.00 -12.20
CA ASP A 197 -15.60 -28.50 -12.76
C ASP A 197 -14.92 -27.47 -13.67
N ARG A 198 -15.69 -26.79 -14.54
CA ARG A 198 -15.19 -25.71 -15.39
C ARG A 198 -14.73 -24.51 -14.56
N GLU A 199 -15.50 -24.11 -13.55
CA GLU A 199 -15.14 -23.01 -12.63
C GLU A 199 -13.86 -23.32 -11.86
N ARG A 200 -13.72 -24.53 -11.28
CA ARG A 200 -12.50 -24.97 -10.57
C ARG A 200 -11.27 -24.83 -11.46
N LEU A 201 -11.38 -25.24 -12.72
CA LEU A 201 -10.27 -25.21 -13.67
C LEU A 201 -9.92 -23.77 -14.11
N VAL A 202 -10.89 -22.85 -14.15
CA VAL A 202 -10.62 -21.41 -14.30
C VAL A 202 -9.89 -20.85 -13.07
N LEU A 203 -10.39 -21.13 -11.87
CA LEU A 203 -9.77 -20.67 -10.61
C LEU A 203 -8.35 -21.19 -10.41
N GLU A 204 -8.07 -22.42 -10.85
CA GLU A 204 -6.72 -22.99 -10.83
C GLU A 204 -5.76 -22.21 -11.73
N ARG A 205 -6.18 -21.85 -12.95
CA ARG A 205 -5.39 -20.98 -13.85
C ARG A 205 -5.18 -19.58 -13.29
N GLU A 206 -6.19 -18.99 -12.65
CA GLU A 206 -6.08 -17.67 -12.01
C GLU A 206 -5.10 -17.69 -10.85
N LYS A 207 -5.15 -18.73 -10.00
CA LYS A 207 -4.17 -18.95 -8.92
C LYS A 207 -2.74 -19.06 -9.46
N ASP A 208 -2.56 -19.85 -10.52
CA ASP A 208 -1.29 -20.00 -11.24
C ASP A 208 -0.72 -18.67 -11.77
N LEU A 209 -1.59 -17.78 -12.27
CA LEU A 209 -1.20 -16.45 -12.70
C LEU A 209 -0.83 -15.56 -11.50
N ALA A 210 -1.63 -15.56 -10.44
CA ALA A 210 -1.35 -14.81 -9.21
C ALA A 210 -0.03 -15.23 -8.54
N ASP A 211 0.30 -16.53 -8.54
CA ASP A 211 1.59 -17.01 -8.03
C ASP A 211 2.77 -16.57 -8.93
N ARG A 212 2.60 -16.51 -10.26
CA ARG A 212 3.60 -15.92 -11.17
C ARG A 212 3.81 -14.42 -10.92
N GLU A 213 2.73 -13.66 -10.76
CA GLU A 213 2.78 -12.22 -10.43
C GLU A 213 3.46 -11.96 -9.09
N LYS A 214 3.11 -12.75 -8.05
CA LYS A 214 3.74 -12.72 -6.74
C LYS A 214 5.26 -12.97 -6.82
N LEU A 215 5.69 -13.92 -7.63
CA LEU A 215 7.12 -14.19 -7.88
C LEU A 215 7.81 -13.08 -8.70
N ALA A 216 7.09 -12.34 -9.55
CA ALA A 216 7.62 -11.16 -10.22
C ALA A 216 7.81 -10.01 -9.23
N LEU A 217 6.77 -9.67 -8.45
CA LEU A 217 6.82 -8.63 -7.42
C LEU A 217 7.88 -8.90 -6.34
N GLN A 218 8.17 -10.16 -6.02
CA GLN A 218 9.28 -10.52 -5.12
C GLN A 218 10.66 -10.19 -5.72
N ARG A 219 10.85 -10.37 -7.04
CA ARG A 219 12.09 -9.98 -7.73
C ARG A 219 12.23 -8.46 -7.79
N ASP A 220 11.15 -7.76 -8.14
CA ASP A 220 11.13 -6.30 -8.21
C ASP A 220 11.43 -5.67 -6.84
N ARG A 221 10.85 -6.23 -5.76
CA ARG A 221 11.15 -5.81 -4.39
C ARG A 221 12.64 -6.00 -4.04
N ALA A 222 13.22 -7.14 -4.40
CA ALA A 222 14.64 -7.40 -4.16
C ALA A 222 15.56 -6.52 -5.02
N GLN A 223 15.10 -6.07 -6.20
CA GLN A 223 15.84 -5.11 -7.02
C GLN A 223 15.77 -3.70 -6.42
N LEU A 224 14.58 -3.23 -6.04
CA LEU A 224 14.39 -1.94 -5.36
C LEU A 224 15.18 -1.81 -4.05
N GLU A 225 15.41 -2.92 -3.34
CA GLU A 225 16.26 -2.96 -2.16
C GLU A 225 17.75 -2.73 -2.49
N LYS A 226 18.25 -3.31 -3.59
CA LYS A 226 19.60 -3.04 -4.10
C LYS A 226 19.75 -1.59 -4.58
N ASP A 227 18.75 -1.09 -5.30
CA ASP A 227 18.76 0.27 -5.86
C ASP A 227 18.75 1.31 -4.73
N ARG A 228 17.96 1.10 -3.67
CA ARG A 228 18.02 1.92 -2.43
C ARG A 228 19.42 1.90 -1.81
N ALA A 229 20.00 0.72 -1.63
CA ALA A 229 21.35 0.61 -1.08
C ALA A 229 22.42 1.26 -1.98
N ALA A 230 22.23 1.32 -3.30
CA ALA A 230 23.09 2.07 -4.21
C ALA A 230 22.95 3.59 -3.98
N VAL A 231 21.72 4.10 -3.97
CA VAL A 231 21.41 5.51 -3.69
C VAL A 231 21.94 5.97 -2.32
N ASP A 232 21.89 5.12 -1.30
CA ASP A 232 22.44 5.45 0.03
C ASP A 232 23.97 5.58 0.00
N ARG A 233 24.69 4.76 -0.79
CA ARG A 233 26.14 4.90 -0.99
C ARG A 233 26.48 6.19 -1.74
N ASP A 234 25.76 6.49 -2.81
CA ASP A 234 25.95 7.71 -3.60
C ASP A 234 25.69 8.95 -2.74
N ARG A 235 24.65 8.91 -1.89
CA ARG A 235 24.34 9.96 -0.91
C ARG A 235 25.49 10.17 0.08
N SER A 236 26.07 9.10 0.63
CA SER A 236 27.25 9.20 1.50
C SER A 236 28.48 9.73 0.78
N SER A 237 28.68 9.40 -0.51
CA SER A 237 29.76 9.97 -1.33
C SER A 237 29.58 11.48 -1.51
N LEU A 238 28.38 11.92 -1.91
CA LEU A 238 28.05 13.34 -2.09
C LEU A 238 28.18 14.14 -0.78
N GLU A 239 27.91 13.53 0.37
CA GLU A 239 28.13 14.14 1.69
C GLU A 239 29.63 14.32 1.99
N GLN A 240 30.47 13.35 1.65
CA GLN A 240 31.93 13.49 1.75
C GLN A 240 32.47 14.57 0.81
N ASP A 241 32.00 14.61 -0.44
CA ASP A 241 32.43 15.61 -1.43
C ASP A 241 31.98 17.02 -1.02
N ARG A 242 30.77 17.17 -0.47
CA ARG A 242 30.30 18.43 0.12
C ARG A 242 31.22 18.89 1.27
N ALA A 243 31.62 17.98 2.15
CA ALA A 243 32.55 18.28 3.25
C ALA A 243 33.97 18.61 2.78
N ARG A 244 34.42 18.08 1.63
CA ARG A 244 35.67 18.49 0.97
C ARG A 244 35.56 19.91 0.42
N LEU A 245 34.52 20.20 -0.36
CA LEU A 245 34.27 21.53 -0.93
C LEU A 245 34.11 22.62 0.14
N GLU A 246 33.55 22.29 1.31
CA GLU A 246 33.45 23.21 2.45
C GLU A 246 34.84 23.55 3.05
N LYS A 247 35.74 22.56 3.15
CA LYS A 247 37.14 22.79 3.56
C LYS A 247 37.89 23.63 2.54
N ASP A 248 37.76 23.32 1.25
CA ASP A 248 38.41 24.06 0.16
C ASP A 248 37.93 25.51 0.12
N ARG A 249 36.62 25.73 0.29
CA ARG A 249 36.04 27.08 0.42
C ARG A 249 36.62 27.85 1.61
N ALA A 250 36.76 27.20 2.77
CA ALA A 250 37.37 27.81 3.94
C ALA A 250 38.89 28.05 3.79
N ALA A 251 39.60 27.26 2.97
CA ALA A 251 40.99 27.51 2.61
C ALA A 251 41.10 28.75 1.71
N LEU A 252 40.32 28.80 0.62
CA LEU A 252 40.25 29.95 -0.28
C LEU A 252 39.87 31.27 0.42
N GLU A 253 39.03 31.21 1.47
CA GLU A 253 38.71 32.37 2.29
C GLU A 253 39.91 32.89 3.11
N ARG A 254 40.74 31.98 3.65
CA ARG A 254 42.00 32.35 4.32
C ARG A 254 43.02 32.91 3.34
N ASP A 255 43.17 32.31 2.17
CA ASP A 255 44.09 32.78 1.12
C ASP A 255 43.67 34.16 0.61
N LYS A 256 42.37 34.37 0.39
CA LYS A 256 41.82 35.69 0.06
C LYS A 256 42.12 36.73 1.16
N ALA A 257 41.98 36.36 2.43
CA ALA A 257 42.33 37.25 3.55
C ALA A 257 43.85 37.52 3.64
N ALA A 258 44.69 36.57 3.23
CA ALA A 258 46.14 36.78 3.13
C ALA A 258 46.48 37.75 1.99
N LEU A 259 45.96 37.53 0.79
CA LEU A 259 46.16 38.41 -0.37
C LEU A 259 45.65 39.85 -0.13
N VAL A 260 44.60 40.03 0.68
CA VAL A 260 44.16 41.37 1.11
C VAL A 260 45.20 42.04 1.99
N ARG A 261 45.74 41.33 3.01
CA ARG A 261 46.82 41.84 3.86
C ARG A 261 48.09 42.16 3.07
N ASP A 262 48.51 41.29 2.17
CA ASP A 262 49.70 41.50 1.34
C ASP A 262 49.51 42.70 0.39
N ARG A 263 48.30 42.89 -0.14
CA ARG A 263 47.96 44.09 -0.92
C ARG A 263 48.00 45.36 -0.09
N GLU A 264 47.64 45.31 1.19
CA GLU A 264 47.72 46.44 2.11
C GLU A 264 49.17 46.77 2.50
N THR A 265 50.01 45.77 2.77
CA THR A 265 51.44 45.99 3.05
C THR A 265 52.17 46.58 1.84
N LEU A 266 51.93 46.06 0.63
CA LEU A 266 52.50 46.61 -0.61
C LEU A 266 52.03 48.05 -0.89
N LYS A 267 50.78 48.41 -0.55
CA LYS A 267 50.32 49.80 -0.63
C LYS A 267 51.07 50.70 0.36
N ALA A 268 51.25 50.25 1.59
CA ALA A 268 51.98 51.00 2.61
C ALA A 268 53.47 51.18 2.25
N GLU A 269 54.12 50.13 1.72
CA GLU A 269 55.51 50.20 1.26
C GLU A 269 55.68 51.20 0.10
N ASN A 270 54.77 51.21 -0.88
CA ASN A 270 54.80 52.18 -1.97
C ASN A 270 54.55 53.62 -1.49
N GLN A 271 53.65 53.83 -0.51
CA GLN A 271 53.46 55.15 0.11
C GLN A 271 54.71 55.60 0.88
N GLY A 272 55.36 54.68 1.61
CA GLY A 272 56.63 54.94 2.30
C GLY A 272 57.76 55.31 1.34
N LYS A 273 57.91 54.57 0.22
CA LYS A 273 58.91 54.86 -0.83
C LYS A 273 58.68 56.21 -1.50
N ASN A 274 57.43 56.54 -1.84
CA ASN A 274 57.10 57.85 -2.40
C ASN A 274 57.39 58.99 -1.39
N ALA A 275 57.26 58.75 -0.09
CA ALA A 275 57.61 59.73 0.94
C ALA A 275 59.12 59.86 1.15
N THR A 276 59.91 58.79 0.97
CA THR A 276 61.39 58.85 1.07
C THR A 276 62.07 59.36 -0.21
N ASP A 277 61.52 59.12 -1.40
CA ASP A 277 62.02 59.77 -2.63
C ASP A 277 61.83 61.30 -2.57
N CYS A 278 60.76 61.79 -1.92
CA CYS A 278 60.61 63.22 -1.60
C CYS A 278 61.59 63.77 -0.55
N SER A 279 62.35 62.90 0.14
CA SER A 279 63.37 63.29 1.13
C SER A 279 64.80 63.20 0.58
N LEU A 280 64.99 62.67 -0.62
CA LEU A 280 66.26 62.79 -1.34
C LEU A 280 66.32 64.16 -1.98
N ASP A 281 66.68 65.16 -1.17
CA ASP A 281 67.09 66.50 -1.62
C ASP A 281 68.14 66.36 -2.74
N THR A 282 67.69 66.45 -3.99
CA THR A 282 68.57 66.39 -5.15
C THR A 282 69.54 67.56 -5.03
N PRO A 283 70.89 67.34 -5.03
CA PRO A 283 71.85 68.46 -4.99
C PRO A 283 71.65 69.45 -6.15
N HIS A 284 70.95 68.99 -7.21
CA HIS A 284 70.51 69.76 -8.36
C HIS A 284 69.50 70.88 -8.03
N GLU A 285 68.51 70.68 -7.14
CA GLU A 285 67.55 71.72 -6.73
C GLU A 285 68.30 72.92 -6.14
N LYS A 286 69.10 72.66 -5.10
CA LYS A 286 69.86 73.69 -4.35
C LYS A 286 70.92 74.37 -5.22
N ASN A 287 71.45 73.70 -6.25
CA ASN A 287 72.34 74.32 -7.22
C ASN A 287 71.58 75.16 -8.25
N ARG A 288 70.36 74.78 -8.64
CA ARG A 288 69.49 75.57 -9.52
C ARG A 288 69.03 76.86 -8.83
N GLU A 289 68.65 76.80 -7.55
CA GLU A 289 68.33 77.96 -6.72
C GLU A 289 69.51 78.95 -6.62
N LYS A 290 70.71 78.45 -6.32
CA LYS A 290 71.94 79.26 -6.31
C LYS A 290 72.23 79.91 -7.66
N LEU A 291 71.98 79.19 -8.77
CA LEU A 291 72.17 79.72 -10.12
C LEU A 291 71.20 80.89 -10.38
N VAL A 292 69.92 80.73 -10.03
CA VAL A 292 68.91 81.79 -10.16
C VAL A 292 69.27 83.02 -9.33
N PHE A 293 69.67 82.84 -8.07
CA PHE A 293 70.11 83.94 -7.20
C PHE A 293 71.33 84.70 -7.76
N LEU A 294 72.27 83.99 -8.38
CA LEU A 294 73.41 84.62 -9.06
C LEU A 294 72.99 85.40 -10.31
N PHE A 295 72.00 84.92 -11.08
CA PHE A 295 71.46 85.65 -12.22
C PHE A 295 70.66 86.89 -11.81
N GLU A 296 69.81 86.77 -10.79
CA GLU A 296 69.02 87.89 -10.24
C GLU A 296 69.94 89.03 -9.78
N ARG A 297 70.96 88.71 -8.99
CA ARG A 297 72.00 89.65 -8.53
C ARG A 297 72.93 90.16 -9.65
N LEU A 298 72.97 89.51 -10.81
CA LEU A 298 73.69 90.01 -12.00
C LEU A 298 72.82 91.02 -12.76
N ILE A 299 71.51 90.78 -12.84
CA ILE A 299 70.53 91.68 -13.45
C ILE A 299 70.38 92.97 -12.60
N GLU A 300 70.42 92.89 -11.28
CA GLU A 300 70.44 94.06 -10.37
C GLU A 300 71.71 94.94 -10.48
N LYS A 301 72.72 94.52 -11.26
CA LYS A 301 74.01 95.21 -11.36
C LYS A 301 74.30 95.84 -12.73
N PHE A 302 73.32 95.82 -13.64
CA PHE A 302 73.35 96.48 -14.94
C PHE A 302 72.21 97.50 -15.06
#